data_AF-A0A0D0S577-F1
#
_entry.id   AF-A0A0D0S577-F1
#
_cell.length_a   1.000
_cell.length_b   1.000
_cell.length_c   1.000
_cell.angle_alpha   90.00
_cell.angle_beta   90.00
_cell.angle_gamma   90.00
#
_symmetry.space_group_name_H-M   'P 1'
#
loop_
_entity.id
_entity.type
_entity.pdbx_description
1 polymer ?
#
loop_
_entity_poly.entity_id
_entity_poly.type
_entity_poly.pdbx_seq_one_letter_code
_entity_poly.pdbx_strand_id
1 'polypeptide(L)'
;MTAGNDVNWLSQGETVVAVAGGISLYSHGTPAPDSKPQTSTGIALHAAQGDVSARAHQNVATAAAKTSVTLASTQADVEIASPSKHVLATAAGAYLKLEGGDIELGAPGTIEFKAARKEWTSPQAARTQVRLPSGELKLCEFKSRGADAAGDGLIPLQC
;
A
#
# COMPACT_ATOMS: atom_id res chain seq x y z
N MET A 1 -19.65 -16.91 35.40
CA MET A 1 -19.05 -18.23 35.58
C MET A 1 -17.55 -18.02 35.78
N THR A 2 -16.96 -18.57 36.83
CA THR A 2 -15.52 -18.53 37.07
C THR A 2 -15.05 -19.97 37.24
N ALA A 3 -13.95 -20.34 36.61
CA ALA A 3 -13.37 -21.69 36.70
C ALA A 3 -11.94 -21.58 37.24
N GLY A 4 -11.54 -22.54 38.07
CA GLY A 4 -10.16 -22.61 38.57
C GLY A 4 -9.17 -23.20 37.55
N ASN A 5 -9.68 -23.91 36.55
CA ASN A 5 -8.92 -24.53 35.46
C ASN A 5 -9.61 -24.20 34.12
N ASP A 6 -9.91 -25.21 33.31
CA ASP A 6 -10.46 -25.02 31.96
C ASP A 6 -12.00 -25.03 31.95
N VAL A 7 -12.57 -24.27 31.03
CA VAL A 7 -14.00 -24.35 30.67
C VAL A 7 -14.08 -24.95 29.27
N ASN A 8 -14.77 -26.09 29.14
CA ASN A 8 -15.10 -26.66 27.85
C ASN A 8 -16.59 -26.45 27.56
N TRP A 9 -16.90 -25.72 26.49
CA TRP A 9 -18.25 -25.55 25.99
C TRP A 9 -18.39 -26.40 24.72
N LEU A 10 -19.33 -27.35 24.73
CA LEU A 10 -19.65 -28.16 23.57
C LEU A 10 -21.13 -27.96 23.19
N SER A 11 -21.40 -27.70 21.92
CA SER A 11 -22.76 -27.67 21.36
C SER A 11 -22.86 -28.69 20.23
N GLN A 12 -24.01 -29.37 20.11
CA GLN A 12 -24.26 -30.31 19.01
C GLN A 12 -24.79 -29.63 17.75
N GLY A 13 -25.39 -28.43 17.87
CA GLY A 13 -25.96 -27.69 16.76
C GLY A 13 -25.20 -26.40 16.52
N GLU A 14 -25.58 -25.34 17.23
CA GLU A 14 -24.94 -24.03 17.14
C GLU A 14 -24.71 -23.43 18.52
N THR A 15 -23.77 -22.48 18.58
CA THR A 15 -23.55 -21.63 19.75
C THR A 15 -23.70 -20.19 19.28
N VAL A 16 -24.72 -19.49 19.77
CA VAL A 16 -24.95 -18.07 19.47
C VAL A 16 -24.73 -17.25 20.74
N VAL A 17 -23.89 -16.24 20.65
CA VAL A 17 -23.63 -15.29 21.74
C VAL A 17 -23.98 -13.88 21.26
N ALA A 18 -25.05 -13.30 21.81
CA ALA A 18 -25.50 -11.95 21.51
C ALA A 18 -25.38 -11.06 22.75
N VAL A 19 -24.74 -9.91 22.61
CA VAL A 19 -24.48 -8.98 23.72
C VAL A 19 -24.67 -7.53 23.25
N ALA A 20 -25.28 -6.69 24.08
CA ALA A 20 -25.49 -5.28 23.77
C ALA A 20 -24.21 -4.44 23.97
N GLY A 21 -23.37 -4.80 24.94
CA GLY A 21 -22.20 -4.01 25.35
C GLY A 21 -20.85 -4.46 24.75
N GLY A 22 -20.82 -5.59 24.04
CA GLY A 22 -19.60 -6.16 23.45
C GLY A 22 -19.03 -7.38 24.18
N ILE A 23 -18.04 -8.02 23.55
CA ILE A 23 -17.33 -9.20 24.03
C ILE A 23 -15.85 -8.84 24.16
N SER A 24 -15.20 -9.27 25.25
CA SER A 24 -13.74 -9.16 25.41
C SER A 24 -13.14 -10.54 25.63
N LEU A 25 -12.10 -10.86 24.88
CA LEU A 25 -11.33 -12.11 24.95
C LEU A 25 -9.86 -11.73 25.12
N TYR A 26 -9.21 -12.29 26.13
CA TYR A 26 -7.78 -12.10 26.37
C TYR A 26 -7.16 -13.39 26.89
N SER A 27 -5.90 -13.62 26.52
CA SER A 27 -5.10 -14.74 27.01
C SER A 27 -3.95 -14.22 27.86
N HIS A 28 -3.70 -14.83 29.02
CA HIS A 28 -2.57 -14.45 29.89
C HIS A 28 -1.20 -14.90 29.33
N GLY A 29 -1.18 -15.77 28.30
CA GLY A 29 0.04 -16.07 27.55
C GLY A 29 1.05 -16.99 28.27
N THR A 30 0.63 -17.71 29.32
CA THR A 30 1.46 -18.76 29.94
C THR A 30 1.37 -20.05 29.14
N PRO A 31 2.49 -20.71 28.81
CA PRO A 31 2.47 -22.00 28.13
C PRO A 31 1.61 -23.02 28.88
N ALA A 32 0.74 -23.71 28.14
CA ALA A 32 -0.02 -24.82 28.69
C ALA A 32 0.92 -26.03 28.94
N PRO A 33 0.70 -26.83 30.00
CA PRO A 33 1.40 -28.09 30.20
C PRO A 33 1.15 -29.06 29.04
N ASP A 34 2.16 -29.85 28.65
CA ASP A 34 2.09 -30.82 27.55
C ASP A 34 1.01 -31.91 27.73
N SER A 35 0.51 -32.09 28.96
CA SER A 35 -0.57 -33.04 29.27
C SER A 35 -1.97 -32.54 28.90
N LYS A 36 -2.12 -31.29 28.43
CA LYS A 36 -3.41 -30.74 28.01
C LYS A 36 -3.72 -31.06 26.54
N PRO A 37 -5.00 -31.30 26.21
CA PRO A 37 -5.42 -31.56 24.83
C PRO A 37 -5.24 -30.34 23.89
N GLN A 38 -5.08 -29.13 24.44
CA GLN A 38 -4.75 -27.92 23.69
C GLN A 38 -3.56 -27.22 24.34
N THR A 39 -2.45 -27.12 23.60
CA THR A 39 -1.18 -26.52 24.05
C THR A 39 -0.93 -25.13 23.48
N SER A 40 -1.78 -24.66 22.55
CA SER A 40 -1.70 -23.33 21.97
C SER A 40 -1.76 -22.25 23.05
N THR A 41 -0.79 -21.34 23.01
CA THR A 41 -0.72 -20.20 23.91
C THR A 41 -1.26 -18.98 23.19
N GLY A 42 -2.49 -18.58 23.51
CA GLY A 42 -3.15 -17.44 22.87
C GLY A 42 -4.64 -17.67 22.65
N ILE A 43 -5.18 -17.01 21.63
CA ILE A 43 -6.53 -17.22 21.13
C ILE A 43 -6.41 -17.91 19.76
N ALA A 44 -7.02 -19.09 19.63
CA ALA A 44 -7.12 -19.80 18.36
C ALA A 44 -8.60 -19.90 17.97
N LEU A 45 -8.93 -19.42 16.76
CA LEU A 45 -10.26 -19.53 16.16
C LEU A 45 -10.12 -20.38 14.90
N HIS A 46 -10.81 -21.52 14.86
CA HIS A 46 -10.72 -22.46 13.75
C HIS A 46 -12.11 -22.99 13.39
N ALA A 47 -12.43 -22.97 12.10
CA ALA A 47 -13.59 -23.64 11.53
C ALA A 47 -13.08 -24.83 10.69
N ALA A 48 -13.50 -26.05 11.03
CA ALA A 48 -13.13 -27.25 10.29
C ALA A 48 -13.79 -27.30 8.90
N GLN A 49 -15.01 -26.77 8.80
CA GLN A 49 -15.78 -26.61 7.58
C GLN A 49 -16.59 -25.30 7.66
N GLY A 50 -16.89 -24.71 6.51
CA GLY A 50 -17.60 -23.44 6.41
C GLY A 50 -16.68 -22.22 6.55
N ASP A 51 -17.30 -21.04 6.63
CA ASP A 51 -16.61 -19.75 6.57
C ASP A 51 -16.35 -19.17 7.95
N VAL A 52 -15.19 -18.52 8.11
CA VAL A 52 -14.93 -17.62 9.23
C VAL A 52 -15.17 -16.19 8.75
N SER A 53 -16.17 -15.50 9.30
CA SER A 53 -16.45 -14.10 8.98
C SER A 53 -16.31 -13.21 10.21
N ALA A 54 -15.51 -12.15 10.09
CA ALA A 54 -15.39 -11.09 11.09
C ALA A 54 -15.73 -9.74 10.44
N ARG A 55 -16.71 -9.02 10.98
CA ARG A 55 -17.21 -7.77 10.41
C ARG A 55 -17.48 -6.72 11.49
N ALA A 56 -17.05 -5.49 11.24
CA ALA A 56 -17.43 -4.31 12.00
C ALA A 56 -18.35 -3.44 11.13
N HIS A 57 -19.67 -3.52 11.35
CA HIS A 57 -20.65 -2.92 10.43
C HIS A 57 -20.73 -1.40 10.46
N GLN A 58 -20.44 -0.79 11.60
CA GLN A 58 -20.59 0.67 11.80
C GLN A 58 -19.26 1.39 12.04
N ASN A 59 -18.23 0.66 12.44
CA ASN A 59 -16.98 1.21 12.95
C ASN A 59 -15.77 0.44 12.42
N VAL A 60 -14.60 0.75 12.95
CA VAL A 60 -13.31 0.24 12.50
C VAL A 60 -13.05 -1.17 13.03
N ALA A 61 -12.51 -2.04 12.18
CA ALA A 61 -11.85 -3.27 12.58
C ALA A 61 -10.32 -3.07 12.57
N THR A 62 -9.65 -3.39 13.68
CA THR A 62 -8.19 -3.24 13.82
C THR A 62 -7.55 -4.58 14.15
N ALA A 63 -6.55 -4.98 13.38
CA ALA A 63 -5.68 -6.11 13.67
C ALA A 63 -4.23 -5.62 13.82
N ALA A 64 -3.63 -5.84 14.98
CA ALA A 64 -2.28 -5.38 15.29
C ALA A 64 -1.52 -6.46 16.08
N ALA A 65 -0.22 -6.57 15.81
CA ALA A 65 0.68 -7.48 16.51
C ALA A 65 2.02 -6.80 16.77
N LYS A 66 2.67 -7.17 17.87
CA LYS A 66 4.00 -6.66 18.22
C LYS A 66 5.09 -7.16 17.26
N THR A 67 4.94 -8.38 16.76
CA THR A 67 5.95 -9.07 15.94
C THR A 67 5.54 -9.11 14.48
N SER A 68 4.48 -9.83 14.15
CA SER A 68 4.04 -10.04 12.77
C SER A 68 2.54 -10.27 12.67
N VAL A 69 1.97 -9.82 11.56
CA VAL A 69 0.62 -10.17 11.09
C VAL A 69 0.79 -10.90 9.76
N THR A 70 0.26 -12.11 9.65
CA THR A 70 0.31 -12.91 8.43
C THR A 70 -1.10 -13.18 7.93
N LEU A 71 -1.36 -12.83 6.68
CA LEU A 71 -2.57 -13.16 5.94
C LEU A 71 -2.18 -14.08 4.79
N ALA A 72 -2.78 -15.27 4.73
CA ALA A 72 -2.44 -16.27 3.72
C ALA A 72 -3.68 -17.06 3.32
N SER A 73 -3.83 -17.29 2.01
CA SER A 73 -4.72 -18.29 1.45
C SER A 73 -3.87 -19.45 0.94
N THR A 74 -4.20 -20.68 1.32
CA THR A 74 -3.40 -21.87 0.99
C THR A 74 -3.82 -22.56 -0.30
N GLN A 75 -4.99 -22.21 -0.86
CA GLN A 75 -5.54 -22.86 -2.06
C GLN A 75 -6.09 -21.89 -3.10
N ALA A 76 -6.46 -20.66 -2.71
CA ALA A 76 -7.16 -19.72 -3.58
C ALA A 76 -6.63 -18.29 -3.37
N ASP A 77 -7.46 -17.29 -3.63
CA ASP A 77 -7.04 -15.89 -3.63
C ASP A 77 -7.11 -15.22 -2.26
N VAL A 78 -6.42 -14.08 -2.15
CA VAL A 78 -6.59 -13.09 -1.08
C VAL A 78 -7.11 -11.80 -1.73
N GLU A 79 -8.33 -11.41 -1.41
CA GLU A 79 -8.96 -10.21 -1.95
C GLU A 79 -8.98 -9.09 -0.89
N ILE A 80 -8.48 -7.91 -1.27
CA ILE A 80 -8.51 -6.69 -0.45
C ILE A 80 -9.18 -5.60 -1.26
N ALA A 81 -10.34 -5.15 -0.81
CA ALA A 81 -11.14 -4.14 -1.51
C ALA A 81 -11.48 -2.97 -0.58
N SER A 82 -11.40 -1.76 -1.11
CA SER A 82 -11.83 -0.53 -0.44
C SER A 82 -12.76 0.24 -1.39
N PRO A 83 -14.09 0.12 -1.25
CA PRO A 83 -15.04 0.60 -2.25
C PRO A 83 -15.16 2.13 -2.32
N SER A 84 -14.76 2.85 -1.26
CA SER A 84 -15.06 4.28 -1.14
C SER A 84 -13.86 5.17 -0.84
N LYS A 85 -12.71 4.60 -0.47
CA LYS A 85 -11.51 5.36 -0.12
C LYS A 85 -10.30 4.77 -0.84
N HIS A 86 -9.38 4.22 -0.08
CA HIS A 86 -8.13 3.71 -0.59
C HIS A 86 -7.71 2.42 0.12
N VAL A 87 -6.80 1.70 -0.52
CA VAL A 87 -5.97 0.68 0.12
C VAL A 87 -4.58 1.28 0.28
N LEU A 88 -4.04 1.30 1.50
CA LEU A 88 -2.73 1.86 1.82
C LEU A 88 -1.87 0.81 2.51
N ALA A 89 -0.74 0.47 1.91
CA ALA A 89 0.30 -0.37 2.51
C ALA A 89 1.56 0.48 2.74
N THR A 90 2.03 0.58 3.98
CA THR A 90 3.16 1.45 4.37
C THR A 90 4.23 0.68 5.12
N ALA A 91 5.50 0.99 4.87
CA ALA A 91 6.63 0.46 5.63
C ALA A 91 7.77 1.49 5.67
N ALA A 92 8.21 1.88 6.87
CA ALA A 92 9.36 2.77 7.09
C ALA A 92 9.36 4.06 6.22
N GLY A 93 8.19 4.64 5.97
CA GLY A 93 8.02 5.84 5.13
C GLY A 93 7.83 5.57 3.63
N ALA A 94 8.03 4.33 3.16
CA ALA A 94 7.58 3.90 1.85
C ALA A 94 6.10 3.51 1.88
N TYR A 95 5.39 3.67 0.76
CA TYR A 95 3.99 3.32 0.64
C TYR A 95 3.58 2.89 -0.78
N LEU A 96 2.54 2.07 -0.83
CA LEU A 96 1.70 1.74 -1.99
C LEU A 96 0.26 2.17 -1.65
N LYS A 97 -0.31 3.05 -2.46
CA LYS A 97 -1.70 3.51 -2.31
C LYS A 97 -2.50 3.25 -3.59
N LEU A 98 -3.69 2.67 -3.43
CA LEU A 98 -4.68 2.47 -4.49
C LEU A 98 -5.89 3.36 -4.20
N GLU A 99 -6.16 4.35 -5.03
CA GLU A 99 -7.22 5.35 -4.81
C GLU A 99 -7.74 5.90 -6.14
N GLY A 100 -9.05 6.03 -6.32
CA GLY A 100 -9.62 6.77 -7.47
C GLY A 100 -9.31 6.22 -8.87
N GLY A 101 -8.79 4.99 -8.98
CA GLY A 101 -8.28 4.40 -10.23
C GLY A 101 -6.78 4.58 -10.42
N ASP A 102 -6.12 5.34 -9.54
CA ASP A 102 -4.69 5.58 -9.54
C ASP A 102 -3.94 4.58 -8.65
N ILE A 103 -2.68 4.32 -9.04
CA ILE A 103 -1.71 3.56 -8.26
C ILE A 103 -0.55 4.51 -7.92
N GLU A 104 -0.41 4.85 -6.64
CA GLU A 104 0.67 5.70 -6.15
C GLU A 104 1.72 4.86 -5.40
N LEU A 105 2.98 5.04 -5.78
CA LEU A 105 4.15 4.41 -5.17
C LEU A 105 5.10 5.51 -4.70
N GLY A 106 5.38 5.58 -3.41
CA GLY A 106 6.29 6.57 -2.84
C GLY A 106 7.28 5.94 -1.87
N ALA A 107 8.53 6.39 -1.90
CA ALA A 107 9.56 5.98 -0.95
C ALA A 107 10.58 7.11 -0.76
N PRO A 108 11.19 7.24 0.43
CA PRO A 108 12.30 8.19 0.65
C PRO A 108 13.58 7.75 -0.08
N GLY A 109 13.72 6.45 -0.35
CA GLY A 109 14.83 5.87 -1.13
C GLY A 109 14.45 5.55 -2.57
N THR A 110 15.22 4.66 -3.19
CA THR A 110 15.00 4.22 -4.57
C THR A 110 13.82 3.25 -4.69
N ILE A 111 12.95 3.47 -5.68
CA ILE A 111 11.93 2.51 -6.11
C ILE A 111 12.50 1.68 -7.25
N GLU A 112 12.72 0.39 -7.03
CA GLU A 112 13.28 -0.53 -8.04
C GLU A 112 12.19 -1.42 -8.64
N PHE A 113 11.99 -1.32 -9.96
CA PHE A 113 11.13 -2.23 -10.71
C PHE A 113 11.96 -3.31 -11.40
N LYS A 114 11.72 -4.59 -11.10
CA LYS A 114 12.41 -5.72 -11.74
C LYS A 114 11.46 -6.41 -12.73
N ALA A 115 11.72 -6.26 -14.03
CA ALA A 115 10.91 -6.84 -15.10
C ALA A 115 11.76 -7.10 -16.36
N ALA A 116 11.40 -8.13 -17.14
CA ALA A 116 12.08 -8.47 -18.39
C ALA A 116 11.87 -7.43 -19.50
N ARG A 117 10.74 -6.71 -19.48
CA ARG A 117 10.43 -5.59 -20.38
C ARG A 117 9.75 -4.50 -19.58
N LYS A 118 10.18 -3.25 -19.77
CA LYS A 118 9.57 -2.05 -19.19
C LYS A 118 9.12 -1.16 -20.34
N GLU A 119 7.82 -1.09 -20.58
CA GLU A 119 7.24 -0.21 -21.59
C GLU A 119 6.55 0.94 -20.88
N TRP A 120 7.16 2.11 -20.94
CA TRP A 120 6.62 3.33 -20.37
C TRP A 120 6.07 4.13 -21.54
N THR A 121 4.75 4.12 -21.72
CA THR A 121 4.13 4.99 -22.70
C THR A 121 4.26 6.42 -22.20
N SER A 122 4.91 7.28 -22.98
CA SER A 122 5.01 8.71 -22.68
C SER A 122 3.62 9.26 -22.38
N PRO A 123 3.48 10.21 -21.43
CA PRO A 123 2.29 11.04 -21.39
C PRO A 123 2.11 11.68 -22.77
N GLN A 124 0.86 11.72 -23.25
CA GLN A 124 0.51 12.41 -24.49
C GLN A 124 1.09 13.82 -24.41
N ALA A 125 2.08 14.13 -25.25
CA ALA A 125 2.84 15.37 -25.15
C ALA A 125 1.87 16.57 -25.11
N ALA A 126 1.81 17.25 -23.97
CA ALA A 126 1.22 18.58 -23.91
C ALA A 126 2.12 19.47 -24.74
N ARG A 127 1.72 19.78 -25.97
CA ARG A 127 2.37 20.79 -26.81
C ARG A 127 2.13 22.16 -26.18
N THR A 128 2.85 22.48 -25.13
CA THR A 128 2.93 23.86 -24.64
C THR A 128 3.81 24.60 -25.62
N GLN A 129 3.20 25.29 -26.59
CA GLN A 129 3.92 26.28 -27.40
C GLN A 129 4.33 27.41 -26.47
N VAL A 130 5.57 27.36 -25.98
CA VAL A 130 6.21 28.50 -25.34
C VAL A 130 6.47 29.51 -26.45
N ARG A 131 5.58 30.49 -26.61
CA ARG A 131 5.84 31.69 -27.41
C ARG A 131 6.86 32.53 -26.65
N LEU A 132 8.13 32.35 -27.00
CA LEU A 132 9.20 33.27 -26.60
C LEU A 132 8.93 34.62 -27.29
N PRO A 133 8.95 35.75 -26.56
CA PRO A 133 8.86 37.06 -27.18
C PRO A 133 10.10 37.29 -28.06
N SER A 134 9.88 37.57 -29.34
CA SER A 134 10.96 37.85 -30.30
C SER A 134 11.50 39.25 -30.03
N GLY A 135 12.71 39.33 -29.47
CA GLY A 135 13.48 40.58 -29.36
C GLY A 135 14.33 40.78 -30.60
N GLU A 136 14.24 41.96 -31.22
CA GLU A 136 15.02 42.31 -32.42
C GLU A 136 16.48 42.59 -32.01
N LEU A 137 17.35 41.59 -32.21
CA LEU A 137 18.79 41.71 -31.95
C LEU A 137 19.43 42.54 -33.08
N LYS A 138 19.88 43.76 -32.77
CA LYS A 138 20.67 44.58 -33.69
C LYS A 138 22.06 43.96 -33.88
N LEU A 139 22.17 43.06 -34.85
CA LEU A 139 23.46 42.51 -35.30
C LEU A 139 24.23 43.60 -36.05
N CYS A 140 25.47 43.90 -35.61
CA CYS A 140 26.39 44.76 -36.35
C CYS A 140 26.76 44.03 -37.68
N GLU A 141 26.16 44.47 -38.80
CA GLU A 141 26.11 43.80 -40.12
C GLU A 141 27.49 43.37 -40.68
N PHE A 142 28.56 44.04 -40.25
CA PHE A 142 29.93 43.73 -40.68
C PHE A 142 30.51 42.46 -40.02
N LYS A 143 30.10 42.14 -38.78
CA LYS A 143 30.59 40.93 -38.07
C LYS A 143 29.72 39.69 -38.35
N SER A 144 28.45 39.85 -38.73
CA SER A 144 27.59 38.73 -39.13
C SER A 144 28.03 38.12 -40.46
N ARG A 145 28.42 38.95 -41.43
CA ARG A 145 28.88 38.47 -42.75
C ARG A 145 30.20 37.69 -42.67
N GLY A 146 31.06 38.00 -41.71
CA GLY A 146 32.29 37.25 -41.42
C GLY A 146 32.04 35.92 -40.70
N ALA A 147 31.07 35.88 -39.78
CA ALA A 147 30.70 34.67 -39.05
C ALA A 147 29.96 33.65 -39.94
N ASP A 148 29.11 34.10 -40.86
CA ASP A 148 28.43 33.23 -41.84
C ASP A 148 29.44 32.58 -42.81
N ALA A 149 30.50 33.30 -43.20
CA ALA A 149 31.56 32.76 -44.05
C ALA A 149 32.50 31.80 -43.30
N ALA A 150 32.62 31.94 -41.98
CA ALA A 150 33.49 31.14 -41.13
C ALA A 150 32.77 29.96 -40.43
N GLY A 151 31.44 29.90 -40.49
CA GLY A 151 30.64 28.85 -39.86
C GLY A 151 30.64 28.91 -38.32
N ASP A 152 30.78 30.11 -37.75
CA ASP A 152 30.95 30.28 -36.31
C ASP A 152 29.61 30.39 -35.57
N GLY A 153 29.47 29.66 -34.45
CA GLY A 153 28.20 29.50 -33.72
C GLY A 153 27.89 30.59 -32.68
N LEU A 154 28.81 31.53 -32.47
CA LEU A 154 28.70 32.59 -31.45
C LEU A 154 29.15 33.94 -32.03
N ILE A 155 28.20 34.85 -32.23
CA ILE A 155 28.49 36.22 -32.67
C ILE A 155 28.49 37.13 -31.43
N PRO A 156 29.63 37.73 -31.04
CA PRO A 156 29.68 38.60 -29.87
C PRO A 156 28.85 39.87 -30.10
N LEU A 157 27.96 40.16 -29.15
CA LEU A 157 26.99 41.26 -29.19
C LEU A 157 27.58 42.63 -28.81
N GLN A 158 28.90 42.75 -28.67
CA GLN A 158 29.57 44.03 -28.45
C GLN A 158 30.08 44.59 -29.77
N CYS A 159 29.41 45.66 -30.18
CA CYS A 159 30.05 46.71 -30.96
C CYS A 159 30.91 47.53 -29.96
#